data_AF-A0A8T0CV25-F1
#
_entry.id   AF-A0A8T0CV25-F1
#
_cell.length_a   1.000
_cell.length_b   1.000
_cell.length_c   1.000
_cell.angle_alpha   90.00
_cell.angle_beta   90.00
_cell.angle_gamma   90.00
#
_symmetry.space_group_name_H-M   'P 1'
#
loop_
_entity.id
_entity.type
_entity.pdbx_description
1 polymer ?
#
loop_
_entity_poly.entity_id
_entity_poly.type
_entity_poly.pdbx_seq_one_letter_code
_entity_poly.pdbx_strand_id
1 'polypeptide(L)'
;MLKVGFSRASVSAAPTHRLLFNLGRVNLATPIGNRSKLIGSVMGSHSTASSQSPKLLFRQLFEKESSTYTYLLADVSHPDKPAVLIDPVDRTVDRDLSVVKELGLKLTYAMNTHVHADHVTGSGLIKSKVPEVKSVISKASGAKADVLIEHGDKIYFGDLFLETRATPGHTSGCVTYVTGDGPDQSQPKMAFTGDALLIRGCGRTDFQSGNSEQLYKSVHSQIFSLPKDTCIYPAHDYKGFTVSTVGEEMLYNPRLTKDEGTFKGIMANLNLAYPKMIDVAVPANLVCGYQDLIPKSS
;
A
#
# COMPACT_ATOMS: atom_id res chain seq x y z
N MET A 1 -54.60 6.73 33.88
CA MET A 1 -54.30 6.52 35.32
C MET A 1 -53.33 5.33 35.40
N LEU A 2 -52.02 5.58 35.50
CA LEU A 2 -51.04 4.71 36.18
C LEU A 2 -49.69 5.44 36.18
N LYS A 3 -49.21 5.79 37.39
CA LYS A 3 -47.92 6.41 37.66
C LYS A 3 -46.84 5.31 37.69
N VAL A 4 -45.70 5.55 37.05
CA VAL A 4 -44.47 4.77 37.24
C VAL A 4 -43.54 5.59 38.14
N GLY A 5 -43.12 5.00 39.25
CA GLY A 5 -42.32 5.64 40.29
C GLY A 5 -40.83 5.74 39.92
N PHE A 6 -40.23 6.87 40.28
CA PHE A 6 -38.78 7.10 40.28
C PHE A 6 -38.22 6.76 41.67
N SER A 7 -37.11 6.01 41.71
CA SER A 7 -36.24 5.92 42.87
C SER A 7 -34.86 6.50 42.52
N ARG A 8 -34.42 7.49 43.31
CA ARG A 8 -33.09 8.09 43.28
C ARG A 8 -32.18 7.31 44.24
N ALA A 9 -30.98 6.96 43.80
CA ALA A 9 -29.89 6.55 44.68
C ALA A 9 -28.78 7.61 44.63
N SER A 10 -28.38 8.04 45.83
CA SER A 10 -27.33 9.01 46.13
C SER A 10 -25.94 8.37 46.08
N VAL A 11 -24.94 9.12 45.61
CA VAL A 11 -23.51 8.76 45.65
C VAL A 11 -22.86 9.48 46.83
N SER A 12 -22.21 8.71 47.70
CA SER A 12 -21.38 9.18 48.83
C SER A 12 -19.89 9.07 48.49
N ALA A 13 -19.10 10.01 49.00
CA ALA A 13 -17.69 10.21 48.70
C ALA A 13 -16.73 9.57 49.72
N ALA A 14 -15.62 9.02 49.19
CA ALA A 14 -14.22 8.88 49.70
C ALA A 14 -13.96 8.26 51.10
N PRO A 15 -12.80 7.58 51.32
CA PRO A 15 -11.52 8.28 51.46
C PRO A 15 -10.29 7.61 50.83
N THR A 16 -9.24 8.43 50.75
CA THR A 16 -7.87 8.23 50.27
C THR A 16 -7.01 7.28 51.12
N HIS A 17 -6.12 6.50 50.49
CA HIS A 17 -4.88 6.06 51.12
C HIS A 17 -3.69 6.15 50.16
N ARG A 18 -2.68 6.89 50.62
CA ARG A 18 -1.34 7.08 50.05
C ARG A 18 -0.46 5.92 50.55
N LEU A 19 0.30 5.27 49.67
CA LEU A 19 1.49 4.50 50.07
C LEU A 19 2.67 4.86 49.16
N LEU A 20 3.72 5.34 49.82
CA LEU A 20 5.08 5.50 49.30
C LEU A 20 5.81 4.18 49.49
N PHE A 21 6.56 3.72 48.48
CA PHE A 21 7.74 2.88 48.69
C PHE A 21 8.83 3.26 47.69
N ASN A 22 10.04 3.38 48.22
CA ASN A 22 11.25 3.80 47.54
C ASN A 22 12.30 2.69 47.64
N LEU A 23 13.14 2.63 46.60
CA LEU A 23 14.46 1.98 46.47
C LEU A 23 14.58 0.45 46.41
N GLY A 24 15.16 0.01 45.28
CA GLY A 24 15.82 -1.28 45.12
C GLY A 24 16.47 -1.39 43.74
N ARG A 25 17.70 -0.86 43.58
CA ARG A 25 18.56 -1.12 42.41
C ARG A 25 18.95 -2.60 42.39
N VAL A 26 18.78 -3.26 41.24
CA VAL A 26 19.43 -4.56 40.97
C VAL A 26 20.10 -4.48 39.60
N ASN A 27 21.42 -4.59 39.60
CA ASN A 27 22.24 -4.84 38.42
C ASN A 27 22.14 -6.33 38.08
N LEU A 28 21.81 -6.66 36.83
CA LEU A 28 22.04 -7.98 36.26
C LEU A 28 22.59 -7.83 34.84
N ALA A 29 23.73 -8.49 34.64
CA ALA A 29 24.54 -8.49 33.43
C ALA A 29 23.82 -9.15 32.24
N THR A 30 24.27 -8.76 31.05
CA THR A 30 23.87 -9.24 29.73
C THR A 30 24.19 -10.71 29.48
N PRO A 31 23.52 -11.32 28.48
CA PRO A 31 24.32 -11.90 27.39
C PRO A 31 23.82 -11.50 25.99
N ILE A 32 24.81 -11.01 25.24
CA ILE A 32 25.12 -11.14 23.81
C ILE A 32 24.09 -11.89 22.91
N GLY A 33 23.68 -11.20 21.84
CA GLY A 33 23.74 -11.77 20.49
C GLY A 33 22.42 -11.88 19.71
N ASN A 34 22.07 -10.82 18.95
CA ASN A 34 21.50 -11.03 17.63
C ASN A 34 21.79 -9.83 16.72
N ARG A 35 22.62 -10.05 15.69
CA ARG A 35 22.98 -9.04 14.69
C ARG A 35 21.86 -8.96 13.64
N SER A 36 21.01 -7.94 13.74
CA SER A 36 20.24 -7.47 12.59
C SER A 36 21.19 -6.80 11.60
N LYS A 37 21.20 -7.27 10.35
CA LYS A 37 21.95 -6.65 9.27
C LYS A 37 21.26 -5.34 8.90
N LEU A 38 21.79 -4.21 9.40
CA LEU A 38 21.57 -2.91 8.78
C LEU A 38 22.19 -2.95 7.37
N ILE A 39 21.36 -2.81 6.35
CA ILE A 39 21.82 -2.50 5.00
C ILE A 39 22.27 -1.02 5.04
N GLY A 40 23.46 -0.77 4.50
CA GLY A 40 24.26 0.44 4.71
C GLY A 40 23.48 1.74 4.52
N SER A 41 23.39 2.51 5.61
CA SER A 41 23.11 3.94 5.58
C SER A 41 24.31 4.65 4.97
N VAL A 42 24.16 5.18 3.77
CA VAL A 42 24.93 6.34 3.35
C VAL A 42 24.42 7.48 4.23
N MET A 43 25.21 7.88 5.22
CA MET A 43 24.95 9.09 6.02
C MET A 43 25.02 10.30 5.10
N GLY A 44 23.90 10.61 4.44
CA GLY A 44 23.62 11.94 3.95
C GLY A 44 23.46 12.85 5.17
N SER A 45 24.28 13.90 5.22
CA SER A 45 24.16 15.00 6.17
C SER A 45 22.69 15.40 6.29
N HIS A 46 22.10 15.19 7.46
CA HIS A 46 20.75 15.67 7.77
C HIS A 46 20.80 17.19 7.78
N SER A 47 20.46 17.78 6.63
CA SER A 47 20.10 19.18 6.50
C SER A 47 18.91 19.44 7.43
N THR A 48 19.04 20.50 8.22
CA THR A 48 18.06 21.08 9.15
C THR A 48 16.61 20.64 8.92
N ALA A 49 16.04 19.94 9.89
CA ALA A 49 14.62 19.61 9.94
C ALA A 49 13.79 20.86 9.65
N SER A 50 12.95 20.78 8.61
CA SER A 50 11.98 21.83 8.34
C SER A 50 11.03 21.91 9.54
N SER A 51 10.79 23.12 10.06
CA SER A 51 9.92 23.32 11.23
C SER A 51 8.43 23.20 10.90
N GLN A 52 8.06 22.66 9.74
CA GLN A 52 6.69 22.52 9.27
C GLN A 52 6.30 21.05 9.22
N SER A 53 5.14 20.71 9.78
CA SER A 53 4.55 19.38 9.63
C SER A 53 4.39 19.04 8.14
N PRO A 54 4.65 17.78 7.74
CA PRO A 54 4.63 17.41 6.34
C PRO A 54 3.24 17.56 5.73
N LYS A 55 3.20 17.94 4.45
CA LYS A 55 1.98 18.20 3.72
C LYS A 55 1.87 17.25 2.53
N LEU A 56 0.96 16.28 2.63
CA LEU A 56 0.66 15.36 1.55
C LEU A 56 -0.03 16.08 0.39
N LEU A 57 0.57 16.01 -0.79
CA LEU A 57 -0.12 16.15 -2.06
C LEU A 57 -0.48 14.75 -2.57
N PHE A 58 -1.74 14.57 -2.97
CA PHE A 58 -2.25 13.32 -3.51
C PHE A 58 -2.99 13.53 -4.83
N ARG A 59 -2.74 12.67 -5.81
CA ARG A 59 -3.55 12.54 -7.04
C ARG A 59 -3.80 11.07 -7.34
N GLN A 60 -5.03 10.77 -7.73
CA GLN A 60 -5.42 9.53 -8.37
C GLN A 60 -5.61 9.79 -9.86
N LEU A 61 -4.88 9.07 -10.69
CA LEU A 61 -4.91 9.14 -12.14
C LEU A 61 -5.48 7.83 -12.68
N PHE A 62 -6.16 7.87 -13.83
CA PHE A 62 -6.83 6.70 -14.38
C PHE A 62 -6.38 6.42 -15.81
N GLU A 63 -5.95 5.19 -16.07
CA GLU A 63 -5.73 4.64 -17.41
C GLU A 63 -7.00 3.87 -17.83
N LYS A 64 -7.53 4.19 -19.01
CA LYS A 64 -8.87 3.75 -19.42
C LYS A 64 -8.89 2.36 -20.03
N GLU A 65 -7.83 1.93 -20.69
CA GLU A 65 -7.78 0.65 -21.41
C GLU A 65 -7.74 -0.54 -20.44
N SER A 66 -6.92 -0.47 -19.40
CA SER A 66 -6.80 -1.49 -18.34
C SER A 66 -7.64 -1.19 -17.11
N SER A 67 -8.24 0.00 -17.02
CA SER A 67 -8.96 0.49 -15.83
C SER A 67 -8.06 0.63 -14.59
N THR A 68 -6.79 0.93 -14.80
CA THR A 68 -5.79 1.05 -13.74
C THR A 68 -5.81 2.43 -13.10
N TYR A 69 -5.74 2.46 -11.78
CA TYR A 69 -5.41 3.65 -11.01
C TYR A 69 -3.90 3.74 -10.77
N THR A 70 -3.34 4.89 -11.16
CA THR A 70 -1.98 5.29 -10.80
C THR A 70 -2.06 6.36 -9.71
N TYR A 71 -1.27 6.24 -8.66
CA TYR A 71 -1.29 7.17 -7.52
C TYR A 71 -0.01 7.98 -7.44
N LEU A 72 -0.14 9.31 -7.37
CA LEU A 72 0.96 10.24 -7.13
C LEU A 72 0.85 10.80 -5.71
N LEU A 73 1.90 10.60 -4.92
CA LEU A 73 2.02 11.15 -3.57
C LEU A 73 3.27 12.02 -3.49
N ALA A 74 3.22 13.14 -2.77
CA ALA A 74 4.39 13.97 -2.52
C ALA A 74 4.31 14.68 -1.17
N ASP A 75 5.46 14.93 -0.56
CA ASP A 75 5.59 15.87 0.56
C ASP A 75 5.91 17.25 -0.02
N VAL A 76 4.92 18.14 -0.08
CA VAL A 76 5.10 19.47 -0.69
C VAL A 76 5.61 20.55 0.26
N SER A 77 5.79 20.21 1.54
CA SER A 77 6.46 21.07 2.53
C SER A 77 7.99 20.92 2.49
N HIS A 78 8.48 19.75 2.08
CA HIS A 78 9.91 19.55 1.87
C HIS A 78 10.42 20.42 0.70
N PRO A 79 11.59 21.10 0.80
CA PRO A 79 12.10 21.98 -0.26
C PRO A 79 12.19 21.34 -1.65
N ASP A 80 12.63 20.08 -1.71
CA ASP A 80 12.73 19.30 -2.95
C ASP A 80 11.40 18.76 -3.48
N LYS A 81 10.31 18.82 -2.69
CA LYS A 81 9.01 18.19 -3.00
C LYS A 81 9.11 16.75 -3.50
N PRO A 82 9.75 15.84 -2.74
CA PRO A 82 9.94 14.45 -3.14
C PRO A 82 8.59 13.74 -3.31
N ALA A 83 8.49 12.94 -4.37
CA ALA A 83 7.25 12.29 -4.79
C ALA A 83 7.44 10.83 -5.20
N VAL A 84 6.38 10.04 -5.09
CA VAL A 84 6.32 8.64 -5.53
C VAL A 84 5.12 8.42 -6.43
N LEU A 85 5.27 7.52 -7.41
CA LEU A 85 4.19 6.96 -8.19
C LEU A 85 3.96 5.50 -7.79
N ILE A 86 2.69 5.09 -7.66
CA ILE A 86 2.29 3.70 -7.45
C ILE A 86 1.47 3.23 -8.66
N ASP A 87 1.83 2.06 -9.19
CA ASP A 87 1.22 1.41 -10.35
C ASP A 87 1.15 2.32 -11.61
N PRO A 88 2.29 2.89 -12.07
CA PRO A 88 2.33 3.65 -13.32
C PRO A 88 2.17 2.73 -14.53
N VAL A 89 1.47 3.19 -15.57
CA VAL A 89 1.25 2.46 -16.83
C VAL A 89 2.11 3.05 -17.94
N ASP A 90 2.71 2.20 -18.79
CA ASP A 90 3.59 2.61 -19.88
C ASP A 90 2.99 3.66 -20.81
N ARG A 91 1.71 3.48 -21.20
CA ARG A 91 0.95 4.37 -22.08
C ARG A 91 0.71 5.75 -21.51
N THR A 92 0.77 5.91 -20.19
CA THR A 92 0.49 7.18 -19.50
C THR A 92 1.72 7.83 -18.92
N VAL A 93 2.92 7.30 -19.14
CA VAL A 93 4.16 7.88 -18.60
C VAL A 93 4.32 9.36 -18.96
N ASP A 94 3.99 9.76 -20.20
CA ASP A 94 4.10 11.16 -20.60
C ASP A 94 3.10 12.07 -19.86
N ARG A 95 1.88 11.57 -19.63
CA ARG A 95 0.89 12.26 -18.78
C ARG A 95 1.44 12.42 -17.36
N ASP A 96 1.94 11.33 -16.79
CA ASP A 96 2.39 11.29 -15.39
C ASP A 96 3.57 12.22 -15.16
N LEU A 97 4.55 12.21 -16.07
CA LEU A 97 5.70 13.12 -16.03
C LEU A 97 5.31 14.58 -16.27
N SER A 98 4.29 14.86 -17.10
CA SER A 98 3.76 16.23 -17.24
C SER A 98 3.16 16.73 -15.93
N VAL A 99 2.34 15.92 -15.26
CA VAL A 99 1.74 16.27 -13.96
C VAL A 99 2.82 16.49 -12.90
N VAL A 100 3.84 15.62 -12.82
CA VAL A 100 4.99 15.77 -11.92
C VAL A 100 5.71 17.11 -12.17
N LYS A 101 5.96 17.44 -13.44
CA LYS A 101 6.63 18.68 -13.84
C LYS A 101 5.81 19.92 -13.53
N GLU A 102 4.52 19.92 -13.86
CA GLU A 102 3.59 21.04 -13.63
C GLU A 102 3.43 21.36 -12.14
N LEU A 103 3.45 20.33 -11.29
CA LEU A 103 3.37 20.47 -9.85
C LEU A 103 4.75 20.79 -9.20
N GLY A 104 5.83 20.78 -9.99
CA GLY A 104 7.20 21.04 -9.54
C GLY A 104 7.71 20.01 -8.55
N LEU A 105 7.39 18.73 -8.77
CA LEU A 105 7.73 17.62 -7.87
C LEU A 105 9.04 16.94 -8.30
N LYS A 106 9.77 16.40 -7.32
CA LYS A 106 10.93 15.54 -7.55
C LYS A 106 10.52 14.07 -7.41
N LEU A 107 10.24 13.41 -8.53
CA LEU A 107 9.90 11.99 -8.51
C LEU A 107 11.13 11.17 -8.07
N THR A 108 10.99 10.36 -7.02
CA THR A 108 12.05 9.52 -6.46
C THR A 108 11.81 8.03 -6.72
N TYR A 109 10.56 7.57 -6.64
CA TYR A 109 10.20 6.17 -6.80
C TYR A 109 9.03 5.96 -7.78
N ALA A 110 9.16 4.94 -8.62
CA ALA A 110 8.09 4.39 -9.45
C ALA A 110 7.81 2.94 -9.01
N MET A 111 6.78 2.78 -8.19
CA MET A 111 6.50 1.59 -7.39
C MET A 111 5.39 0.77 -8.02
N ASN A 112 5.42 -0.55 -7.84
CA ASN A 112 4.30 -1.42 -8.21
C ASN A 112 3.84 -2.26 -7.02
N THR A 113 2.53 -2.37 -6.83
CA THR A 113 1.91 -3.23 -5.80
C THR A 113 2.12 -4.71 -6.08
N HIS A 114 2.20 -5.09 -7.36
CA HIS A 114 2.46 -6.45 -7.82
C HIS A 114 2.91 -6.46 -9.30
N VAL A 115 3.17 -7.65 -9.85
CA VAL A 115 3.36 -7.84 -11.29
C VAL A 115 1.99 -7.85 -11.95
N HIS A 116 1.63 -6.78 -12.64
CA HIS A 116 0.34 -6.63 -13.31
C HIS A 116 0.21 -7.58 -14.52
N ALA A 117 -1.01 -8.02 -14.81
CA ALA A 117 -1.34 -8.92 -15.93
C ALA A 117 -2.20 -8.26 -17.02
N ASP A 118 -2.67 -7.05 -16.76
CA ASP A 118 -3.61 -6.29 -17.58
C ASP A 118 -2.92 -5.13 -18.34
N HIS A 119 -1.78 -4.64 -17.85
CA HIS A 119 -0.98 -3.58 -18.48
C HIS A 119 0.52 -3.79 -18.29
N VAL A 120 1.34 -3.08 -19.10
CA VAL A 120 2.80 -3.02 -18.93
C VAL A 120 3.14 -1.85 -18.01
N THR A 121 3.96 -2.09 -16.99
CA THR A 121 4.39 -1.07 -16.04
C THR A 121 5.17 0.05 -16.73
N GLY A 122 4.90 1.28 -16.33
CA GLY A 122 5.61 2.47 -16.77
C GLY A 122 6.96 2.66 -16.10
N SER A 123 7.30 1.89 -15.05
CA SER A 123 8.51 2.09 -14.25
C SER A 123 9.80 2.12 -15.07
N GLY A 124 10.01 1.19 -16.00
CA GLY A 124 11.20 1.16 -16.86
C GLY A 124 11.29 2.36 -17.82
N LEU A 125 10.16 2.79 -18.38
CA LEU A 125 10.11 3.95 -19.27
C LEU A 125 10.32 5.26 -18.49
N ILE A 126 9.75 5.40 -17.30
CA ILE A 126 10.00 6.53 -16.39
C ILE A 126 11.48 6.64 -16.09
N LYS A 127 12.15 5.55 -15.72
CA LYS A 127 13.60 5.53 -15.46
C LYS A 127 14.42 5.95 -16.68
N SER A 128 13.98 5.57 -17.87
CA SER A 128 14.67 5.94 -19.11
C SER A 128 14.56 7.44 -19.41
N LYS A 129 13.50 8.11 -18.93
CA LYS A 129 13.26 9.55 -19.10
C LYS A 129 13.77 10.40 -17.92
N VAL A 130 13.80 9.83 -16.72
CA VAL A 130 14.24 10.46 -15.47
C VAL A 130 15.18 9.50 -14.73
N PRO A 131 16.49 9.49 -15.08
CA PRO A 131 17.44 8.48 -14.61
C PRO A 131 17.64 8.41 -13.09
N GLU A 132 17.28 9.45 -12.34
CA GLU A 132 17.37 9.46 -10.87
C GLU A 132 16.25 8.66 -10.18
N VAL A 133 15.15 8.38 -10.89
CA VAL A 133 14.02 7.61 -10.35
C VAL A 133 14.41 6.15 -10.18
N LYS A 134 13.99 5.55 -9.06
CA LYS A 134 14.18 4.12 -8.79
C LYS A 134 12.85 3.38 -8.92
N SER A 135 12.89 2.26 -9.64
CA SER A 135 11.79 1.29 -9.66
C SER A 135 11.76 0.51 -8.34
N VAL A 136 10.55 0.26 -7.82
CA VAL A 136 10.34 -0.50 -6.59
C VAL A 136 9.28 -1.58 -6.81
N ILE A 137 9.56 -2.81 -6.37
CA ILE A 137 8.58 -3.90 -6.36
C ILE A 137 8.90 -4.88 -5.23
N SER A 138 7.93 -5.71 -4.83
CA SER A 138 8.16 -6.70 -3.80
C SER A 138 9.19 -7.75 -4.24
N LYS A 139 10.05 -8.17 -3.32
CA LYS A 139 10.99 -9.28 -3.55
C LYS A 139 10.27 -10.60 -3.87
N ALA A 140 9.11 -10.81 -3.25
CA ALA A 140 8.29 -12.00 -3.44
C ALA A 140 7.65 -12.10 -4.85
N SER A 141 7.65 -11.01 -5.62
CA SER A 141 7.16 -11.01 -7.01
C SER A 141 8.09 -11.74 -7.99
N GLY A 142 9.38 -11.86 -7.66
CA GLY A 142 10.40 -12.38 -8.57
C GLY A 142 10.75 -11.46 -9.75
N ALA A 143 10.15 -10.27 -9.83
CA ALA A 143 10.44 -9.28 -10.86
C ALA A 143 11.72 -8.50 -10.58
N LYS A 144 12.33 -7.95 -11.63
CA LYS A 144 13.47 -7.04 -11.54
C LYS A 144 13.01 -5.63 -11.18
N ALA A 145 13.72 -4.98 -10.27
CA ALA A 145 13.61 -3.56 -9.94
C ALA A 145 14.91 -3.06 -9.30
N ASP A 146 15.06 -1.74 -9.13
CA ASP A 146 16.24 -1.15 -8.47
C ASP A 146 16.19 -1.36 -6.95
N VAL A 147 14.98 -1.38 -6.38
CA VAL A 147 14.72 -1.61 -4.97
C VAL A 147 13.70 -2.74 -4.82
N LEU A 148 14.09 -3.78 -4.08
CA LEU A 148 13.21 -4.89 -3.70
C LEU A 148 12.80 -4.71 -2.25
N ILE A 149 11.50 -4.81 -1.99
CA ILE A 149 10.91 -4.61 -0.66
C ILE A 149 10.27 -5.87 -0.09
N GLU A 150 10.22 -5.94 1.23
CA GLU A 150 9.59 -7.00 2.02
C GLU A 150 8.58 -6.41 3.01
N HIS A 151 7.83 -7.27 3.70
CA HIS A 151 6.88 -6.85 4.73
C HIS A 151 7.59 -6.04 5.84
N GLY A 152 7.00 -4.90 6.22
CA GLY A 152 7.51 -4.00 7.25
C GLY A 152 8.46 -2.92 6.73
N ASP A 153 8.92 -3.00 5.48
CA ASP A 153 9.77 -1.97 4.90
C ASP A 153 9.02 -0.64 4.75
N LYS A 154 9.76 0.46 4.93
CA LYS A 154 9.23 1.83 4.82
C LYS A 154 9.88 2.56 3.65
N ILE A 155 9.05 3.18 2.81
CA ILE A 155 9.51 3.98 1.65
C ILE A 155 9.23 5.45 1.96
N TYR A 156 10.29 6.21 2.17
CA TYR A 156 10.24 7.62 2.55
C TYR A 156 10.24 8.55 1.34
N PHE A 157 9.48 9.64 1.42
CA PHE A 157 9.46 10.74 0.48
C PHE A 157 9.26 12.05 1.27
N GLY A 158 10.37 12.68 1.65
CA GLY A 158 10.36 13.77 2.63
C GLY A 158 10.15 13.20 4.03
N ASP A 159 9.31 13.84 4.83
CA ASP A 159 8.98 13.36 6.18
C ASP A 159 7.79 12.38 6.18
N LEU A 160 7.19 12.12 5.01
CA LEU A 160 6.14 11.11 4.81
C LEU A 160 6.73 9.75 4.43
N PHE A 161 6.03 8.67 4.80
CA PHE A 161 6.40 7.33 4.37
C PHE A 161 5.21 6.41 4.09
N LEU A 162 5.46 5.37 3.28
CA LEU A 162 4.59 4.23 3.07
C LEU A 162 5.17 2.99 3.76
N GLU A 163 4.41 2.36 4.67
CA GLU A 163 4.67 1.03 5.22
C GLU A 163 4.24 -0.04 4.20
N THR A 164 5.09 -1.03 3.97
CA THR A 164 4.82 -2.15 3.08
C THR A 164 4.21 -3.30 3.87
N ARG A 165 2.98 -3.70 3.55
CA ARG A 165 2.36 -4.93 4.09
C ARG A 165 2.26 -5.98 3.02
N ALA A 166 2.92 -7.12 3.21
CA ALA A 166 2.72 -8.28 2.34
C ALA A 166 1.25 -8.73 2.36
N THR A 167 0.59 -8.70 1.21
CA THR A 167 -0.82 -9.09 1.02
C THR A 167 -0.97 -10.07 -0.14
N PRO A 168 -0.18 -11.17 -0.18
CA PRO A 168 -0.23 -12.13 -1.28
C PRO A 168 -1.59 -12.82 -1.37
N GLY A 169 -1.93 -13.29 -2.57
CA GLY A 169 -3.13 -14.07 -2.82
C GLY A 169 -3.69 -13.83 -4.21
N HIS A 170 -3.74 -12.58 -4.69
CA HIS A 170 -3.96 -12.32 -6.11
C HIS A 170 -2.74 -12.81 -6.92
N THR A 171 -1.55 -12.41 -6.49
CA THR A 171 -0.26 -13.02 -6.86
C THR A 171 0.53 -13.34 -5.59
N SER A 172 1.60 -14.13 -5.70
CA SER A 172 2.53 -14.35 -4.58
C SER A 172 3.31 -13.09 -4.16
N GLY A 173 3.36 -12.08 -5.03
CA GLY A 173 4.13 -10.86 -4.84
C GLY A 173 3.33 -9.63 -4.42
N CYS A 174 2.02 -9.75 -4.18
CA CYS A 174 1.20 -8.58 -3.83
C CYS A 174 1.62 -7.95 -2.49
N VAL A 175 1.71 -6.62 -2.49
CA VAL A 175 1.84 -5.80 -1.29
C VAL A 175 0.78 -4.71 -1.26
N THR A 176 0.41 -4.30 -0.05
CA THR A 176 -0.38 -3.09 0.21
C THR A 176 0.55 -2.03 0.78
N TYR A 177 0.57 -0.85 0.19
CA TYR A 177 1.27 0.31 0.76
C TYR A 177 0.34 1.09 1.66
N VAL A 178 0.75 1.40 2.89
CA VAL A 178 -0.07 2.13 3.86
C VAL A 178 0.67 3.38 4.31
N THR A 179 0.01 4.54 4.28
CA THR A 179 0.60 5.77 4.84
C THR A 179 0.93 5.60 6.33
N GLY A 180 2.01 6.24 6.77
CA GLY A 180 2.56 6.06 8.11
C GLY A 180 1.60 6.29 9.28
N ASP A 181 1.99 5.79 10.45
CA ASP A 181 1.22 5.79 11.70
C ASP A 181 1.65 6.87 12.71
N GLY A 182 2.63 7.69 12.37
CA GLY A 182 3.11 8.79 13.19
C GLY A 182 2.12 9.97 13.28
N PRO A 183 2.24 10.82 14.30
CA PRO A 183 1.34 11.96 14.53
C PRO A 183 1.36 12.99 13.39
N ASP A 184 2.50 13.07 12.70
CA ASP A 184 2.73 13.98 11.58
C ASP A 184 2.39 13.32 10.22
N GLN A 185 1.93 12.07 10.17
CA GLN A 185 1.55 11.39 8.93
C GLN A 185 0.11 11.73 8.51
N SER A 186 -0.25 11.43 7.26
CA SER A 186 -1.60 11.70 6.73
C SER A 186 -2.69 10.99 7.51
N GLN A 187 -3.76 11.71 7.85
CA GLN A 187 -4.98 11.18 8.46
C GLN A 187 -6.22 11.58 7.63
N PRO A 188 -7.21 10.68 7.44
CA PRO A 188 -7.15 9.26 7.79
C PRO A 188 -6.03 8.54 7.01
N LYS A 189 -5.61 7.36 7.48
CA LYS A 189 -4.65 6.55 6.74
C LYS A 189 -5.17 6.22 5.34
N MET A 190 -4.25 6.03 4.40
CA MET A 190 -4.56 5.58 3.05
C MET A 190 -3.84 4.26 2.81
N ALA A 191 -4.55 3.26 2.29
CA ALA A 191 -4.01 1.96 1.90
C ALA A 191 -4.18 1.75 0.39
N PHE A 192 -3.06 1.60 -0.30
CA PHE A 192 -2.98 1.28 -1.73
C PHE A 192 -2.91 -0.24 -1.87
N THR A 193 -4.05 -0.86 -2.13
CA THR A 193 -4.28 -2.29 -1.90
C THR A 193 -3.93 -3.19 -3.07
N GLY A 194 -3.43 -2.61 -4.16
CA GLY A 194 -3.25 -3.34 -5.42
C GLY A 194 -4.55 -4.05 -5.80
N ASP A 195 -4.41 -5.30 -6.21
CA ASP A 195 -5.54 -6.20 -6.51
C ASP A 195 -5.87 -7.16 -5.35
N ALA A 196 -5.26 -6.99 -4.17
CA ALA A 196 -5.64 -7.78 -3.00
C ALA A 196 -7.08 -7.44 -2.54
N LEU A 197 -7.41 -6.16 -2.52
CA LEU A 197 -8.75 -5.66 -2.19
C LEU A 197 -9.18 -4.63 -3.25
N LEU A 198 -10.36 -4.85 -3.84
CA LEU A 198 -11.02 -3.93 -4.76
C LEU A 198 -12.29 -3.36 -4.11
N ILE A 199 -12.83 -2.27 -4.64
CA ILE A 199 -14.07 -1.67 -4.10
C ILE A 199 -15.26 -2.62 -4.34
N ARG A 200 -15.79 -3.17 -3.23
CA ARG A 200 -16.80 -4.25 -3.21
C ARG A 200 -16.36 -5.50 -3.98
N GLY A 201 -15.07 -5.82 -3.93
CA GLY A 201 -14.51 -6.97 -4.63
C GLY A 201 -13.10 -7.34 -4.18
N CYS A 202 -12.44 -8.15 -4.99
CA CYS A 202 -11.03 -8.51 -4.86
C CYS A 202 -10.53 -8.98 -6.23
N GLY A 203 -9.21 -9.00 -6.42
CA GLY A 203 -8.59 -9.60 -7.59
C GLY A 203 -8.89 -11.09 -7.70
N ARG A 204 -8.73 -11.63 -8.92
CA ARG A 204 -8.80 -13.07 -9.19
C ARG A 204 -7.61 -13.80 -8.55
N THR A 205 -7.68 -15.12 -8.40
CA THR A 205 -6.68 -15.91 -7.65
C THR A 205 -6.26 -17.20 -8.37
N ASP A 206 -6.57 -17.30 -9.66
CA ASP A 206 -6.41 -18.49 -10.51
C ASP A 206 -5.21 -18.40 -11.47
N PHE A 207 -4.43 -17.31 -11.41
CA PHE A 207 -3.21 -17.08 -12.20
C PHE A 207 -2.07 -16.57 -11.31
N GLN A 208 -0.84 -16.49 -11.84
CA GLN A 208 0.33 -15.86 -11.18
C GLN A 208 0.61 -16.34 -9.74
N SER A 209 0.47 -17.66 -9.53
CA SER A 209 0.58 -18.29 -8.20
C SER A 209 -0.44 -17.76 -7.18
N GLY A 210 -1.60 -17.31 -7.67
CA GLY A 210 -2.72 -16.86 -6.86
C GLY A 210 -3.28 -17.98 -5.98
N ASN A 211 -3.85 -17.59 -4.84
CA ASN A 211 -4.42 -18.49 -3.86
C ASN A 211 -5.50 -17.77 -3.04
N SER A 212 -6.76 -18.23 -3.15
CA SER A 212 -7.90 -17.64 -2.44
C SER A 212 -7.78 -17.72 -0.92
N GLU A 213 -7.28 -18.82 -0.37
CA GLU A 213 -7.07 -18.93 1.08
C GLU A 213 -6.03 -17.92 1.57
N GLN A 214 -4.93 -17.77 0.83
CA GLN A 214 -3.91 -16.79 1.13
C GLN A 214 -4.44 -15.36 1.01
N LEU A 215 -5.22 -15.07 -0.04
CA LEU A 215 -5.85 -13.76 -0.24
C LEU A 215 -6.76 -13.40 0.93
N TYR A 216 -7.62 -14.34 1.35
CA TYR A 216 -8.52 -14.15 2.49
C TYR A 216 -7.74 -13.78 3.75
N LYS A 217 -6.72 -14.58 4.09
CA LYS A 217 -5.86 -14.34 5.27
C LYS A 217 -5.11 -13.02 5.18
N SER A 218 -4.60 -12.66 4.00
CA SER A 218 -3.91 -11.40 3.73
C SER A 218 -4.82 -10.20 3.99
N VAL A 219 -6.01 -10.17 3.39
CA VAL A 219 -6.95 -9.05 3.57
C VAL A 219 -7.37 -8.93 5.04
N HIS A 220 -7.75 -10.04 5.68
CA HIS A 220 -8.23 -10.01 7.07
C HIS A 220 -7.15 -9.60 8.07
N SER A 221 -5.91 -10.09 7.90
CA SER A 221 -4.83 -9.81 8.85
C SER A 221 -4.12 -8.47 8.62
N GLN A 222 -4.05 -7.98 7.37
CA GLN A 222 -3.23 -6.82 7.01
C GLN A 222 -4.02 -5.57 6.65
N ILE A 223 -5.22 -5.73 6.08
CA ILE A 223 -6.03 -4.61 5.60
C ILE A 223 -7.19 -4.35 6.57
N PHE A 224 -7.96 -5.38 6.94
CA PHE A 224 -9.08 -5.22 7.90
C PHE A 224 -8.63 -5.00 9.35
N SER A 225 -7.33 -5.16 9.64
CA SER A 225 -6.72 -4.77 10.91
C SER A 225 -6.39 -3.27 11.02
N LEU A 226 -6.52 -2.51 9.93
CA LEU A 226 -6.34 -1.06 9.92
C LEU A 226 -7.56 -0.34 10.56
N PRO A 227 -7.41 0.92 10.99
CA PRO A 227 -8.54 1.74 11.42
C PRO A 227 -9.66 1.78 10.37
N LYS A 228 -10.92 1.73 10.82
CA LYS A 228 -12.09 1.62 9.92
C LYS A 228 -12.25 2.78 8.95
N ASP A 229 -11.76 3.96 9.31
CA ASP A 229 -11.74 5.17 8.49
C ASP A 229 -10.58 5.21 7.47
N THR A 230 -9.68 4.23 7.49
CA THR A 230 -8.59 4.11 6.51
C THR A 230 -9.18 3.99 5.09
N CYS A 231 -8.79 4.91 4.22
CA CYS A 231 -9.21 4.91 2.82
C CYS A 231 -8.55 3.73 2.07
N ILE A 232 -9.33 3.05 1.23
CA ILE A 232 -8.89 1.98 0.34
C ILE A 232 -8.81 2.51 -1.10
N TYR A 233 -7.62 2.40 -1.67
CA TYR A 233 -7.26 2.82 -3.02
C TYR A 233 -6.76 1.60 -3.82
N PRO A 234 -7.63 0.95 -4.61
CA PRO A 234 -7.28 -0.27 -5.34
C PRO A 234 -6.47 0.01 -6.60
N ALA A 235 -5.77 -0.98 -7.16
CA ALA A 235 -5.14 -0.80 -8.47
C ALA A 235 -6.17 -0.69 -9.60
N HIS A 236 -7.37 -1.26 -9.45
CA HIS A 236 -8.40 -1.26 -10.49
C HIS A 236 -9.81 -0.98 -9.94
N ASP A 237 -10.65 -0.36 -10.78
CA ASP A 237 -12.10 -0.38 -10.62
C ASP A 237 -12.80 -0.41 -11.99
N TYR A 238 -13.86 -1.19 -12.08
CA TYR A 238 -14.59 -1.46 -13.33
C TYR A 238 -16.02 -0.88 -13.32
N LYS A 239 -16.36 -0.08 -12.31
CA LYS A 239 -17.70 0.48 -12.05
C LYS A 239 -17.71 2.01 -11.91
N GLY A 240 -16.54 2.66 -11.97
CA GLY A 240 -16.36 4.09 -11.79
C GLY A 240 -16.20 4.54 -10.33
N PHE A 241 -15.96 3.62 -9.39
CA PHE A 241 -15.66 3.97 -8.00
C PHE A 241 -14.18 4.27 -7.81
N THR A 242 -13.87 5.32 -7.05
CA THR A 242 -12.50 5.82 -6.89
C THR A 242 -11.87 5.47 -5.54
N VAL A 243 -12.68 5.34 -4.48
CA VAL A 243 -12.23 5.09 -3.11
C VAL A 243 -13.30 4.36 -2.31
N SER A 244 -12.89 3.56 -1.32
CA SER A 244 -13.75 3.08 -0.23
C SER A 244 -13.02 3.21 1.11
N THR A 245 -13.50 2.54 2.15
CA THR A 245 -12.86 2.50 3.47
C THR A 245 -12.78 1.08 3.99
N VAL A 246 -11.87 0.82 4.93
CA VAL A 246 -11.78 -0.47 5.62
C VAL A 246 -13.12 -0.83 6.25
N GLY A 247 -13.77 0.11 6.94
CA GLY A 247 -15.07 -0.11 7.58
C GLY A 247 -16.18 -0.45 6.58
N GLU A 248 -16.21 0.21 5.43
CA GLU A 248 -17.15 -0.13 4.38
C GLU A 248 -16.91 -1.53 3.79
N GLU A 249 -15.66 -1.89 3.48
CA GLU A 249 -15.35 -3.20 2.90
C GLU A 249 -15.59 -4.35 3.90
N MET A 250 -15.33 -4.13 5.19
CA MET A 250 -15.67 -5.08 6.26
C MET A 250 -17.19 -5.34 6.39
N LEU A 251 -18.03 -4.39 5.97
CA LEU A 251 -19.49 -4.52 6.05
C LEU A 251 -20.12 -4.98 4.73
N TYR A 252 -19.58 -4.50 3.60
CA TYR A 252 -20.28 -4.54 2.33
C TYR A 252 -19.52 -5.28 1.21
N ASN A 253 -18.29 -5.76 1.44
CA ASN A 253 -17.61 -6.56 0.43
C ASN A 253 -18.37 -7.88 0.23
N PRO A 254 -18.91 -8.18 -0.96
CA PRO A 254 -19.79 -9.33 -1.15
C PRO A 254 -19.06 -10.68 -0.98
N ARG A 255 -17.73 -10.69 -1.09
CA ARG A 255 -16.88 -11.88 -1.03
C ARG A 255 -16.16 -11.99 0.32
N LEU A 256 -15.41 -10.97 0.70
CA LEU A 256 -14.49 -11.01 1.84
C LEU A 256 -15.18 -10.89 3.21
N THR A 257 -16.48 -10.58 3.24
CA THR A 257 -17.33 -10.67 4.45
C THR A 257 -17.82 -12.10 4.75
N LYS A 258 -17.63 -13.04 3.83
CA LYS A 258 -17.98 -14.46 4.04
C LYS A 258 -16.91 -15.15 4.88
N ASP A 259 -17.23 -16.31 5.43
CA ASP A 259 -16.21 -17.19 6.00
C ASP A 259 -15.24 -17.68 4.91
N GLU A 260 -14.04 -18.11 5.31
CA GLU A 260 -12.97 -18.51 4.38
C GLU A 260 -13.42 -19.63 3.42
N GLY A 261 -14.20 -20.60 3.90
CA GLY A 261 -14.70 -21.71 3.08
C GLY A 261 -15.63 -21.23 1.99
N THR A 262 -16.61 -20.41 2.35
CA THR A 262 -17.53 -19.78 1.39
C THR A 262 -16.80 -18.88 0.41
N PHE A 263 -15.83 -18.07 0.87
CA PHE A 263 -15.01 -17.22 0.01
C PHE A 263 -14.26 -18.05 -1.05
N LYS A 264 -13.56 -19.11 -0.64
CA LYS A 264 -12.85 -20.02 -1.55
C LYS A 264 -13.79 -20.64 -2.57
N GLY A 265 -14.96 -21.10 -2.12
CA GLY A 265 -16.02 -21.62 -2.99
C GLY A 265 -16.48 -20.61 -4.04
N ILE A 266 -16.72 -19.35 -3.65
CA ILE A 266 -17.10 -18.29 -4.59
C ILE A 266 -15.99 -18.05 -5.62
N MET A 267 -14.75 -17.88 -5.16
CA MET A 267 -13.61 -17.56 -6.04
C MET A 267 -13.35 -18.65 -7.08
N ALA A 268 -13.48 -19.93 -6.70
CA ALA A 268 -13.31 -21.07 -7.60
C ALA A 268 -14.38 -21.16 -8.70
N ASN A 269 -15.54 -20.51 -8.50
CA ASN A 269 -16.70 -20.60 -9.40
C ASN A 269 -16.97 -19.30 -10.19
N LEU A 270 -16.03 -18.35 -10.22
CA LEU A 270 -16.21 -17.08 -10.94
C LEU A 270 -16.23 -17.23 -12.48
N ASN A 271 -15.72 -18.35 -13.02
CA ASN A 271 -15.69 -18.65 -14.46
C ASN A 271 -15.24 -17.45 -15.34
N LEU A 272 -14.16 -16.79 -14.91
CA LEU A 272 -13.64 -15.61 -15.60
C LEU A 272 -12.91 -15.99 -16.89
N ALA A 273 -13.04 -15.16 -17.92
CA ALA A 273 -12.27 -15.31 -19.14
C ALA A 273 -10.76 -15.27 -18.86
N TYR A 274 -9.98 -15.88 -19.76
CA TYR A 274 -8.53 -15.76 -19.77
C TYR A 274 -8.12 -14.28 -19.85
N PRO A 275 -7.20 -13.78 -19.00
CA PRO A 275 -6.84 -12.36 -19.02
C PRO A 275 -6.17 -11.97 -20.34
N LYS A 276 -6.72 -10.97 -21.03
CA LYS A 276 -6.37 -10.64 -22.43
C LYS A 276 -4.90 -10.28 -22.65
N MET A 277 -4.24 -9.69 -21.65
CA MET A 277 -2.89 -9.14 -21.76
C MET A 277 -1.84 -9.96 -21.00
N ILE A 278 -2.21 -11.04 -20.29
CA ILE A 278 -1.30 -11.71 -19.34
C ILE A 278 -0.03 -12.22 -20.01
N ASP A 279 -0.12 -12.75 -21.23
CA ASP A 279 1.00 -13.30 -22.00
C ASP A 279 1.99 -12.24 -22.49
N VAL A 280 1.59 -10.96 -22.47
CA VAL A 280 2.43 -9.82 -22.86
C VAL A 280 2.89 -9.04 -21.62
N ALA A 281 1.94 -8.71 -20.74
CA ALA A 281 2.15 -7.90 -19.56
C ALA A 281 3.06 -8.59 -18.55
N VAL A 282 2.82 -9.87 -18.21
CA VAL A 282 3.60 -10.55 -17.17
C VAL A 282 5.08 -10.68 -17.55
N PRO A 283 5.46 -11.19 -18.75
CA PRO A 283 6.86 -11.25 -19.15
C PRO A 283 7.54 -9.87 -19.13
N ALA A 284 6.86 -8.83 -19.64
CA ALA A 284 7.38 -7.47 -19.64
C ALA A 284 7.59 -6.92 -18.21
N ASN A 285 6.61 -7.14 -17.34
CA ASN A 285 6.61 -6.62 -15.98
C ASN A 285 7.64 -7.35 -15.09
N LEU A 286 7.93 -8.62 -15.35
CA LEU A 286 9.01 -9.36 -14.70
C LEU A 286 10.39 -8.74 -14.96
N VAL A 287 10.55 -7.99 -16.05
CA VAL A 287 11.77 -7.26 -16.40
C VAL A 287 11.59 -5.74 -16.32
N CYS A 288 10.76 -5.26 -15.38
CA CYS A 288 10.58 -3.82 -15.09
C CYS A 288 9.96 -3.02 -16.26
N GLY A 289 9.20 -3.66 -17.14
CA GLY A 289 8.61 -3.01 -18.31
C GLY A 289 9.64 -2.67 -19.40
N TYR A 290 10.89 -3.14 -19.27
CA TYR A 290 11.82 -3.10 -20.38
C TYR A 290 11.36 -4.10 -21.43
N GLN A 291 10.70 -3.59 -22.46
CA GLN A 291 10.49 -4.34 -23.68
C GLN A 291 11.85 -4.38 -24.38
N ASP A 292 12.45 -5.56 -24.53
CA ASP A 292 13.36 -5.74 -25.66
C ASP A 292 12.58 -5.31 -26.89
N LEU A 293 13.16 -4.43 -27.71
CA LEU A 293 12.62 -4.15 -29.03
C LEU A 293 12.60 -5.49 -29.77
N ILE A 294 11.51 -6.26 -29.67
CA ILE A 294 11.26 -7.35 -30.58
C ILE A 294 11.39 -6.71 -31.95
N PRO A 295 12.36 -7.11 -32.79
CA PRO A 295 12.50 -6.53 -34.11
C PRO A 295 11.13 -6.64 -34.77
N LYS A 296 10.56 -5.52 -35.22
CA LYS A 296 9.38 -5.58 -36.08
C LYS A 296 9.75 -6.53 -37.21
N SER A 297 9.09 -7.69 -37.26
CA SER A 297 9.24 -8.62 -38.37
C SER A 297 9.00 -7.81 -39.64
N SER A 298 10.04 -7.80 -40.49
CA SER A 298 10.10 -7.09 -41.77
C SER A 298 9.00 -7.56 -42.69
#